data_AF-A0A1X7P296-F1
#
_entry.id   AF-A0A1X7P296-F1
#
_cell.length_a   1.000
_cell.length_b   1.000
_cell.length_c   1.000
_cell.angle_alpha   90.00
_cell.angle_beta   90.00
_cell.angle_gamma   90.00
#
_symmetry.space_group_name_H-M   'P 1'
#
loop_
_entity.id
_entity.type
_entity.pdbx_description
1 polymer ?
#
loop_
_entity_poly.entity_id
_entity_poly.type
_entity_poly.pdbx_seq_one_letter_code
_entity_poly.pdbx_strand_id
1 'polypeptide(L)'
;MDARGRSRFWASALAGLGGLCAFMFSAPGQAGLALDGEVRADLARRADDIAAVVDDLRAMPSLREAVSRGQRRLALVIGNNDYDELNDLNKAEGDAVSLKSTLEELGFSVTLKLNVSARDFDDAVDAFVDSLKRGDVAFFFFAGHGVSYEQRNFLLPADMPALDAIRESRLERYSVDAQDLVDRIYERGVEIAFVVLDACRDNPFPPDADTRAVRAYGGLARMTPQKGAFVLYSAGIGQKALDRLGPDDTDPNSVFTRTFKPILSTPGMPAVEIAKRTQVEVHALAATVPHDQDPAYYDQVVGQFYLKAPRPKLYGLVIGIDDYGGRHNLRGAVNDARHMSDALAAVGAEKVVTLLDHDARLKFIDYVWNDLLEDADPGDTIVFTYSGQGTQEPAPDKLNEKDGLRDFLILPGPQPLDKYSDLADFSADRKLTDDIFTEWMAAAARKNVNVIVLIDGCHAGGILDREFANVTFFGASQEDEFAMEQDFEGEQQGLASYVFARGMTGSADLNGDGYITQRELFAYGDQNVFHMSAGRQNPQFYPAIEASSPGLALLRSAKADATGDLTAHWLPLPKAVQDDGGTR
;
A
#
# COMPACT_ATOMS: atom_id res chain seq x y z
N MET A 1 36.73 -6.37 -20.27
CA MET A 1 35.34 -6.33 -20.74
C MET A 1 34.67 -7.65 -20.38
N ASP A 2 34.13 -7.70 -19.16
CA ASP A 2 32.80 -8.19 -18.80
C ASP A 2 32.45 -7.46 -17.48
N ALA A 3 31.21 -7.01 -17.28
CA ALA A 3 30.85 -5.81 -16.51
C ALA A 3 30.68 -5.99 -14.98
N ARG A 4 31.30 -7.00 -14.36
CA ARG A 4 31.25 -7.23 -12.90
C ARG A 4 32.58 -7.72 -12.33
N GLY A 5 33.62 -6.90 -12.48
CA GLY A 5 34.90 -7.11 -11.80
C GLY A 5 34.77 -6.87 -10.30
N ARG A 6 34.26 -7.85 -9.54
CA ARG A 6 34.41 -7.88 -8.07
C ARG A 6 35.73 -8.56 -7.73
N SER A 7 36.51 -7.90 -6.89
CA SER A 7 37.76 -8.39 -6.31
C SER A 7 37.51 -9.64 -5.49
N ARG A 8 37.77 -10.80 -6.09
CA ARG A 8 38.01 -12.06 -5.38
C ARG A 8 39.35 -11.97 -4.64
N PHE A 9 39.41 -11.35 -3.48
CA PHE A 9 40.50 -11.54 -2.52
C PHE A 9 39.90 -11.38 -1.12
N TRP A 10 40.14 -12.37 -0.25
CA TRP A 10 39.57 -12.56 1.10
C TRP A 10 38.31 -13.44 1.22
N ALA A 11 38.27 -14.60 0.57
CA ALA A 11 37.36 -15.68 0.97
C ALA A 11 37.96 -17.05 0.60
N SER A 12 38.97 -17.49 1.33
CA SER A 12 39.39 -18.90 1.33
C SER A 12 40.29 -19.20 2.52
N ALA A 13 39.65 -19.41 3.68
CA ALA A 13 40.04 -20.34 4.75
C ALA A 13 39.47 -19.85 6.09
N LEU A 14 38.37 -20.43 6.56
CA LEU A 14 37.99 -20.64 7.98
C LEU A 14 36.58 -21.24 8.07
N ALA A 15 36.46 -22.55 7.82
CA ALA A 15 35.21 -23.31 8.00
C ALA A 15 35.03 -23.77 9.47
N GLY A 16 35.10 -22.83 10.42
CA GLY A 16 34.84 -23.12 11.83
C GLY A 16 34.80 -21.83 12.66
N LEU A 17 33.63 -21.51 13.23
CA LEU A 17 33.27 -20.40 14.17
C LEU A 17 33.93 -19.01 13.99
N GLY A 18 34.66 -18.77 12.91
CA GLY A 18 35.17 -17.46 12.50
C GLY A 18 34.10 -16.56 11.85
N GLY A 19 32.86 -17.04 11.75
CA GLY A 19 31.69 -16.28 11.28
C GLY A 19 30.85 -15.65 12.40
N LEU A 20 31.26 -15.76 13.67
CA LEU A 20 30.62 -15.04 14.77
C LEU A 20 31.22 -13.63 14.90
N CYS A 21 30.40 -12.60 14.68
CA CYS A 21 30.78 -11.18 14.66
C CYS A 21 31.29 -10.56 15.96
N ALA A 22 31.35 -11.31 17.06
CA ALA A 22 31.81 -10.75 18.33
C ALA A 22 33.35 -10.75 18.38
N PHE A 23 33.94 -9.55 18.32
CA PHE A 23 35.33 -9.14 18.61
C PHE A 23 36.16 -8.64 17.41
N MET A 24 35.84 -7.46 16.89
CA MET A 24 36.87 -6.48 16.51
C MET A 24 36.38 -5.07 16.84
N PHE A 25 36.79 -4.55 18.01
CA PHE A 25 37.16 -3.15 18.30
C PHE A 25 37.04 -2.87 19.80
N SER A 26 38.13 -3.11 20.53
CA SER A 26 38.47 -2.34 21.72
C SER A 26 39.97 -2.02 21.66
N ALA A 27 40.33 -1.11 20.77
CA ALA A 27 41.65 -0.47 20.79
C ALA A 27 41.49 0.99 20.33
N PRO A 28 41.76 1.99 21.19
CA PRO A 28 41.85 3.37 20.75
C PRO A 28 43.15 3.52 19.96
N GLY A 29 43.01 3.79 18.66
CA GLY A 29 44.12 4.07 17.75
C GLY A 29 44.39 2.96 16.74
N GLN A 30 43.72 3.03 15.59
CA GLN A 30 44.31 2.55 14.33
C GLN A 30 44.12 3.59 13.24
N ALA A 31 45.26 3.89 12.60
CA ALA A 31 45.44 4.86 11.55
C ALA A 31 44.52 4.58 10.36
N GLY A 32 44.07 5.66 9.71
CA GLY A 32 43.26 5.59 8.50
C GLY A 32 43.93 4.72 7.44
N LEU A 33 43.29 3.59 7.14
CA LEU A 33 43.50 2.89 5.88
C LEU A 33 43.09 3.86 4.77
N ALA A 34 44.06 4.31 3.97
CA ALA A 34 43.78 5.13 2.81
C ALA A 34 42.93 4.30 1.84
N LEU A 35 41.63 4.62 1.77
CA LEU A 35 40.73 4.06 0.77
C LEU A 35 41.33 4.33 -0.62
N ASP A 36 41.41 3.29 -1.45
CA ASP A 36 41.90 3.37 -2.83
C ASP A 36 41.09 4.42 -3.62
N GLY A 37 41.71 5.05 -4.63
CA GLY A 37 41.11 6.11 -5.42
C GLY A 37 39.80 5.67 -6.10
N GLU A 38 39.72 4.41 -6.52
CA GLU A 38 38.49 3.82 -7.09
C GLU A 38 37.38 3.67 -6.04
N VAL A 39 37.69 3.20 -4.83
CA VAL A 39 36.72 3.05 -3.73
C VAL A 39 36.18 4.42 -3.30
N ARG A 40 37.04 5.44 -3.23
CA ARG A 40 36.62 6.82 -2.94
C ARG A 40 35.70 7.39 -4.02
N ALA A 41 35.99 7.12 -5.29
CA ALA A 41 35.15 7.55 -6.39
C ALA A 41 33.79 6.84 -6.39
N ASP A 42 33.76 5.56 -6.00
CA ASP A 42 32.52 4.78 -5.88
C ASP A 42 31.62 5.28 -4.74
N LEU A 43 32.21 5.50 -3.56
CA LEU A 43 31.51 6.09 -2.41
C LEU A 43 30.96 7.49 -2.71
N ALA A 44 31.72 8.32 -3.45
CA ALA A 44 31.27 9.65 -3.86
C ALA A 44 30.07 9.57 -4.82
N ARG A 45 30.11 8.68 -5.82
CA ARG A 45 28.97 8.48 -6.73
C ARG A 45 27.73 8.02 -6.00
N ARG A 46 27.86 7.06 -5.08
CA ARG A 46 26.73 6.61 -4.26
C ARG A 46 26.15 7.74 -3.40
N ALA A 47 27.01 8.58 -2.80
CA ALA A 47 26.56 9.74 -2.04
C ALA A 47 25.76 10.73 -2.92
N ASP A 48 26.22 10.98 -4.15
CA ASP A 48 25.54 11.82 -5.13
C ASP A 48 24.19 11.22 -5.56
N ASP A 49 24.13 9.91 -5.82
CA ASP A 49 22.91 9.20 -6.19
C ASP A 49 21.86 9.25 -5.08
N ILE A 50 22.27 9.00 -3.82
CA ILE A 50 21.41 9.12 -2.64
C ILE A 50 20.91 10.55 -2.47
N ALA A 51 21.80 11.54 -2.60
CA ALA A 51 21.43 12.94 -2.49
C ALA A 51 20.41 13.34 -3.57
N ALA A 52 20.58 12.86 -4.80
CA ALA A 52 19.64 13.10 -5.88
C ALA A 52 18.25 12.50 -5.59
N VAL A 53 18.18 11.28 -5.05
CA VAL A 53 16.89 10.68 -4.64
C VAL A 53 16.24 11.47 -3.51
N VAL A 54 17.00 11.88 -2.51
CA VAL A 54 16.49 12.69 -1.39
C VAL A 54 16.01 14.06 -1.86
N ASP A 55 16.74 14.71 -2.76
CA ASP A 55 16.35 16.01 -3.32
C ASP A 55 15.13 15.90 -4.23
N ASP A 56 15.02 14.82 -5.02
CA ASP A 56 13.81 14.48 -5.79
C ASP A 56 12.61 14.35 -4.85
N LEU A 57 12.73 13.57 -3.77
CA LEU A 57 11.66 13.38 -2.77
C LEU A 57 11.30 14.67 -2.03
N ARG A 58 12.27 15.49 -1.65
CA ARG A 58 12.01 16.82 -1.05
C ARG A 58 11.32 17.77 -2.01
N ALA A 59 11.61 17.67 -3.30
CA ALA A 59 10.99 18.45 -4.35
C ALA A 59 9.64 17.86 -4.82
N MET A 60 9.32 16.62 -4.43
CA MET A 60 8.00 16.06 -4.69
C MET A 60 6.96 16.92 -3.98
N PRO A 61 5.84 17.23 -4.64
CA PRO A 61 4.73 17.87 -3.97
C PRO A 61 4.31 16.97 -2.81
N SER A 62 4.40 17.52 -1.61
CA SER A 62 3.99 16.87 -0.37
C SER A 62 2.59 16.24 -0.53
N LEU A 63 2.22 15.07 0.02
CA LEU A 63 0.82 14.60 0.06
C LEU A 63 -0.14 15.70 0.57
N ARG A 64 0.29 16.60 1.47
CA ARG A 64 -0.45 17.81 1.86
C ARG A 64 -0.47 18.87 0.77
N GLU A 65 0.54 19.01 -0.07
CA GLU A 65 0.57 19.80 -1.31
C GLU A 65 -0.06 19.10 -2.51
N ALA A 66 -0.29 17.79 -2.53
CA ALA A 66 -1.08 17.06 -3.51
C ALA A 66 -2.56 17.10 -3.10
N VAL A 67 -2.82 17.06 -1.80
CA VAL A 67 -4.12 17.33 -1.16
C VAL A 67 -4.42 18.84 -1.14
N SER A 68 -3.42 19.74 -1.09
CA SER A 68 -3.63 21.22 -1.11
C SER A 68 -3.34 21.89 -2.45
N ARG A 69 -2.66 21.24 -3.41
CA ARG A 69 -2.93 21.42 -4.85
C ARG A 69 -4.26 20.76 -5.23
N GLY A 70 -4.86 20.02 -4.29
CA GLY A 70 -6.18 19.43 -4.37
C GLY A 70 -6.34 18.62 -5.62
N GLN A 71 -5.93 17.35 -5.61
CA GLN A 71 -6.44 16.37 -6.58
C GLN A 71 -7.95 16.59 -6.67
N ARG A 72 -8.39 17.23 -7.75
CA ARG A 72 -9.75 17.74 -7.78
C ARG A 72 -10.62 16.53 -7.99
N ARG A 73 -11.46 16.28 -7.01
CA ARG A 73 -12.42 15.19 -7.00
C ARG A 73 -13.71 15.78 -7.50
N LEU A 74 -14.04 15.51 -8.76
CA LEU A 74 -15.27 16.01 -9.36
C LEU A 74 -16.20 14.83 -9.58
N ALA A 75 -17.46 14.99 -9.20
CA ALA A 75 -18.47 13.99 -9.46
C ALA A 75 -19.64 14.58 -10.25
N LEU A 76 -20.14 13.82 -11.23
CA LEU A 76 -21.45 14.02 -11.83
C LEU A 76 -22.34 12.85 -11.43
N VAL A 77 -23.44 13.17 -10.75
CA VAL A 77 -24.38 12.19 -10.20
C VAL A 77 -25.75 12.49 -10.80
N ILE A 78 -26.30 11.53 -11.54
CA ILE A 78 -27.58 11.65 -12.24
C ILE A 78 -28.53 10.56 -11.75
N GLY A 79 -29.76 10.95 -11.39
CA GLY A 79 -30.83 10.03 -11.02
C GLY A 79 -32.12 10.34 -11.76
N ASN A 80 -32.58 9.42 -12.61
CA ASN A 80 -33.83 9.56 -13.37
C ASN A 80 -34.87 8.55 -12.89
N ASN A 81 -35.95 9.05 -12.28
CA ASN A 81 -37.13 8.29 -11.86
C ASN A 81 -38.33 8.57 -12.76
N ASP A 82 -38.65 9.84 -12.97
CA ASP A 82 -39.89 10.26 -13.63
C ASP A 82 -39.65 10.33 -15.13
N TYR A 83 -40.21 9.38 -15.89
CA TYR A 83 -40.07 9.30 -17.34
C TYR A 83 -41.37 9.70 -18.04
N ASP A 84 -41.28 10.54 -19.07
CA ASP A 84 -42.47 11.08 -19.76
C ASP A 84 -43.27 9.98 -20.49
N GLU A 85 -42.57 9.04 -21.13
CA GLU A 85 -43.18 7.98 -21.95
C GLU A 85 -42.72 6.55 -21.58
N LEU A 86 -41.79 6.41 -20.63
CA LEU A 86 -41.34 5.11 -20.10
C LEU A 86 -41.94 4.85 -18.71
N ASN A 87 -41.77 3.63 -18.20
CA ASN A 87 -42.21 3.35 -16.83
C ASN A 87 -41.31 4.06 -15.81
N ASP A 88 -41.92 4.74 -14.84
CA ASP A 88 -41.19 5.39 -13.76
C ASP A 88 -40.42 4.39 -12.88
N LEU A 89 -39.30 4.86 -12.33
CA LEU A 89 -38.55 4.19 -11.28
C LEU A 89 -38.86 4.83 -9.92
N ASN A 90 -38.55 4.12 -8.83
CA ASN A 90 -38.90 4.60 -7.48
C ASN A 90 -37.70 5.06 -6.65
N LYS A 91 -36.48 4.68 -7.04
CA LYS A 91 -35.29 4.79 -6.16
C LYS A 91 -34.13 5.57 -6.75
N ALA A 92 -34.10 5.83 -8.05
CA ALA A 92 -32.97 6.46 -8.72
C ALA A 92 -32.64 7.86 -8.17
N GLU A 93 -33.65 8.69 -7.87
CA GLU A 93 -33.41 9.98 -7.21
C GLU A 93 -32.85 9.82 -5.80
N GLY A 94 -33.42 8.90 -5.02
CA GLY A 94 -32.96 8.59 -3.65
C GLY A 94 -31.53 8.09 -3.62
N ASP A 95 -31.15 7.28 -4.61
CA ASP A 95 -29.81 6.77 -4.84
C ASP A 95 -28.83 7.89 -5.16
N ALA A 96 -29.17 8.74 -6.13
CA ALA A 96 -28.37 9.89 -6.51
C ALA A 96 -28.14 10.86 -5.34
N VAL A 97 -29.19 11.18 -4.56
CA VAL A 97 -29.08 12.07 -3.39
C VAL A 97 -28.22 11.46 -2.28
N SER A 98 -28.38 10.16 -2.02
CA SER A 98 -27.62 9.46 -0.98
C SER A 98 -26.13 9.34 -1.35
N LEU A 99 -25.85 9.05 -2.62
CA LEU A 99 -24.49 8.95 -3.11
C LEU A 99 -23.80 10.32 -3.20
N LYS A 100 -24.53 11.39 -3.56
CA LYS A 100 -24.02 12.77 -3.45
C LYS A 100 -23.44 13.04 -2.07
N SER A 101 -24.21 12.76 -1.02
CA SER A 101 -23.79 13.01 0.36
C SER A 101 -22.54 12.21 0.72
N THR A 102 -22.50 10.93 0.32
CA THR A 102 -21.35 10.04 0.53
C THR A 102 -20.10 10.54 -0.21
N LEU A 103 -20.24 11.01 -1.45
CA LEU A 103 -19.14 11.53 -2.25
C LEU A 103 -18.63 12.87 -1.72
N GLU A 104 -19.51 13.75 -1.23
CA GLU A 104 -19.12 15.00 -0.55
C GLU A 104 -18.30 14.71 0.71
N GLU A 105 -18.67 13.69 1.51
CA GLU A 105 -17.87 13.21 2.66
C GLU A 105 -16.50 12.65 2.25
N LEU A 106 -16.40 12.09 1.04
CA LEU A 106 -15.15 11.62 0.42
C LEU A 106 -14.35 12.74 -0.27
N GLY A 107 -14.79 14.00 -0.13
CA GLY A 107 -14.10 15.18 -0.64
C GLY A 107 -14.38 15.53 -2.10
N PHE A 108 -15.42 14.95 -2.72
CA PHE A 108 -15.83 15.33 -4.07
C PHE A 108 -16.62 16.64 -4.10
N SER A 109 -16.35 17.47 -5.11
CA SER A 109 -17.28 18.49 -5.58
C SER A 109 -18.31 17.83 -6.49
N VAL A 110 -19.54 17.69 -6.00
CA VAL A 110 -20.60 16.92 -6.67
C VAL A 110 -21.58 17.83 -7.41
N THR A 111 -21.76 17.57 -8.70
CA THR A 111 -22.90 18.08 -9.49
C THR A 111 -24.00 17.01 -9.48
N LEU A 112 -25.11 17.29 -8.80
CA LEU A 112 -26.29 16.43 -8.79
C LEU A 112 -27.31 16.93 -9.81
N LYS A 113 -27.85 16.01 -10.62
CA LYS A 113 -28.98 16.27 -11.53
C LYS A 113 -30.02 15.17 -11.37
N LEU A 114 -31.31 15.54 -11.39
CA LEU A 114 -32.42 14.61 -11.26
C LEU A 114 -33.39 14.80 -12.43
N ASN A 115 -33.97 13.69 -12.91
CA ASN A 115 -34.99 13.65 -13.97
C ASN A 115 -34.62 14.54 -15.17
N VAL A 116 -33.41 14.37 -15.70
CA VAL A 116 -32.85 15.24 -16.75
C VAL A 116 -33.43 14.91 -18.12
N SER A 117 -33.77 15.95 -18.89
CA SER A 117 -34.05 15.84 -20.32
C SER A 117 -32.80 15.44 -21.10
N ALA A 118 -32.94 14.97 -22.34
CA ALA A 118 -31.81 14.59 -23.19
C ALA A 118 -30.83 15.75 -23.38
N ARG A 119 -31.36 16.96 -23.54
CA ARG A 119 -30.57 18.18 -23.63
C ARG A 119 -29.83 18.47 -22.32
N ASP A 120 -30.52 18.45 -21.19
CA ASP A 120 -29.89 18.77 -19.90
C ASP A 120 -28.88 17.71 -19.46
N PHE A 121 -29.07 16.45 -19.89
CA PHE A 121 -28.12 15.37 -19.69
C PHE A 121 -26.83 15.66 -20.47
N ASP A 122 -26.94 15.92 -21.78
CA ASP A 122 -25.79 16.24 -22.63
C ASP A 122 -25.04 17.50 -22.13
N ASP A 123 -25.77 18.58 -21.82
CA ASP A 123 -25.22 19.80 -21.24
C ASP A 123 -24.49 19.54 -19.91
N ALA A 124 -25.00 18.64 -19.06
CA ALA A 124 -24.37 18.29 -17.79
C ALA A 124 -23.10 17.44 -17.98
N VAL A 125 -23.11 16.51 -18.93
CA VAL A 125 -21.95 15.69 -19.30
C VAL A 125 -20.85 16.57 -19.89
N ASP A 126 -21.19 17.44 -20.84
CA ASP A 126 -20.27 18.40 -21.45
C ASP A 126 -19.62 19.28 -20.40
N ALA A 127 -20.43 19.91 -19.53
CA ALA A 127 -19.92 20.76 -18.47
C ALA A 127 -19.01 20.00 -17.48
N PHE A 128 -19.36 18.74 -17.16
CA PHE A 128 -18.53 17.90 -16.31
C PHE A 128 -17.20 17.59 -16.97
N VAL A 129 -17.19 17.05 -18.18
CA VAL A 129 -15.98 16.72 -18.95
C VAL A 129 -15.10 17.96 -19.14
N ASP A 130 -15.69 19.11 -19.44
CA ASP A 130 -14.96 20.37 -19.64
C ASP A 130 -14.31 20.92 -18.38
N SER A 131 -14.88 20.62 -17.22
CA SER A 131 -14.31 21.00 -15.93
C SER A 131 -13.08 20.18 -15.52
N LEU A 132 -12.94 18.96 -16.06
CA LEU A 132 -11.86 18.03 -15.75
C LEU A 132 -10.52 18.50 -16.31
N LYS A 133 -9.45 18.26 -15.56
CA LYS A 133 -8.05 18.48 -15.93
C LYS A 133 -7.25 17.22 -15.68
N ARG A 134 -6.05 17.20 -16.27
CA ARG A 134 -5.09 16.11 -16.08
C ARG A 134 -4.80 15.90 -14.59
N GLY A 135 -4.90 14.66 -14.12
CA GLY A 135 -4.69 14.27 -12.72
C GLY A 135 -5.90 14.43 -11.79
N ASP A 136 -7.05 14.90 -12.28
CA ASP A 136 -8.28 14.89 -11.47
C ASP A 136 -8.77 13.46 -11.21
N VAL A 137 -9.59 13.27 -10.18
CA VAL A 137 -10.38 12.05 -9.95
C VAL A 137 -11.79 12.35 -10.40
N ALA A 138 -12.22 11.69 -11.46
CA ALA A 138 -13.56 11.83 -12.00
C ALA A 138 -14.45 10.68 -11.49
N PHE A 139 -15.58 11.02 -10.88
CA PHE A 139 -16.60 10.05 -10.51
C PHE A 139 -17.89 10.32 -11.30
N PHE A 140 -18.39 9.32 -12.01
CA PHE A 140 -19.70 9.41 -12.67
C PHE A 140 -20.63 8.37 -12.08
N PHE A 141 -21.83 8.80 -11.67
CA PHE A 141 -22.90 7.92 -11.25
C PHE A 141 -24.15 8.18 -12.05
N PHE A 142 -24.77 7.11 -12.55
CA PHE A 142 -26.10 7.16 -13.14
C PHE A 142 -27.00 6.10 -12.52
N ALA A 143 -28.15 6.52 -12.00
CA ALA A 143 -29.27 5.65 -11.68
C ALA A 143 -30.45 5.96 -12.60
N GLY A 144 -31.02 4.94 -13.24
CA GLY A 144 -32.11 5.13 -14.20
C GLY A 144 -32.30 3.97 -15.17
N HIS A 145 -33.05 4.20 -16.25
CA HIS A 145 -33.12 3.26 -17.36
C HIS A 145 -31.87 3.32 -18.24
N GLY A 146 -31.40 2.15 -18.66
CA GLY A 146 -30.32 1.99 -19.61
C GLY A 146 -30.58 0.81 -20.53
N VAL A 147 -30.14 0.91 -21.78
CA VAL A 147 -30.30 -0.16 -22.77
C VAL A 147 -28.98 -0.44 -23.47
N SER A 148 -28.84 -1.65 -23.96
CA SER A 148 -27.79 -2.02 -24.89
C SER A 148 -28.36 -2.20 -26.30
N TYR A 149 -27.61 -1.73 -27.28
CA TYR A 149 -27.85 -1.97 -28.70
C TYR A 149 -26.51 -2.11 -29.42
N GLU A 150 -26.34 -3.18 -30.20
CA GLU A 150 -25.09 -3.48 -30.90
C GLU A 150 -23.83 -3.44 -29.99
N GLN A 151 -23.95 -3.95 -28.76
CA GLN A 151 -22.91 -3.98 -27.71
C GLN A 151 -22.50 -2.60 -27.14
N ARG A 152 -23.22 -1.53 -27.49
CA ARG A 152 -23.07 -0.20 -26.87
C ARG A 152 -24.14 0.02 -25.81
N ASN A 153 -23.80 0.84 -24.82
CA ASN A 153 -24.65 1.13 -23.67
C ASN A 153 -25.18 2.54 -23.75
N PHE A 154 -26.50 2.69 -23.70
CA PHE A 154 -27.18 3.97 -23.79
C PHE A 154 -27.92 4.25 -22.48
N LEU A 155 -27.59 5.37 -21.84
CA LEU A 155 -28.26 5.89 -20.64
C LEU A 155 -29.43 6.76 -21.07
N LEU A 156 -30.62 6.49 -20.53
CA LEU A 156 -31.86 7.10 -21.01
C LEU A 156 -32.26 8.34 -20.18
N PRO A 157 -32.43 9.51 -20.83
CA PRO A 157 -33.00 10.72 -20.22
C PRO A 157 -34.49 10.57 -19.85
N ALA A 158 -34.99 11.45 -18.99
CA ALA A 158 -36.38 11.44 -18.52
C ALA A 158 -37.42 11.70 -19.63
N ASP A 159 -37.09 12.54 -20.61
CA ASP A 159 -37.93 12.85 -21.78
C ASP A 159 -37.73 11.85 -22.93
N MET A 160 -37.15 10.67 -22.65
CA MET A 160 -36.92 9.64 -23.66
C MET A 160 -38.28 9.18 -24.23
N PRO A 161 -38.53 9.36 -25.54
CA PRO A 161 -39.78 8.93 -26.14
C PRO A 161 -39.87 7.40 -26.13
N ALA A 162 -41.10 6.88 -26.03
CA ALA A 162 -41.36 5.49 -26.36
C ALA A 162 -41.04 5.28 -27.84
N LEU A 163 -40.34 4.20 -28.17
CA LEU A 163 -39.88 3.96 -29.53
C LEU A 163 -40.54 2.74 -30.16
N ASP A 164 -41.38 2.98 -31.16
CA ASP A 164 -42.19 1.96 -31.85
C ASP A 164 -41.37 1.08 -32.81
N ALA A 165 -40.28 1.64 -33.37
CA ALA A 165 -39.32 0.96 -34.23
C ALA A 165 -38.01 1.74 -34.26
N ILE A 166 -37.03 1.28 -33.48
CA ILE A 166 -35.77 1.99 -33.33
C ILE A 166 -34.83 1.68 -34.50
N ARG A 167 -34.18 2.74 -34.98
CA ARG A 167 -32.91 2.70 -35.71
C ARG A 167 -31.84 3.24 -34.76
N GLU A 168 -30.61 2.75 -34.83
CA GLU A 168 -29.46 3.23 -34.05
C GLU A 168 -29.42 4.77 -33.94
N SER A 169 -29.62 5.45 -35.08
CA SER A 169 -29.61 6.92 -35.17
C SER A 169 -30.68 7.67 -34.36
N ARG A 170 -31.73 7.00 -33.90
CA ARG A 170 -32.70 7.59 -32.93
C ARG A 170 -32.22 7.43 -31.51
N LEU A 171 -31.66 6.28 -31.12
CA LEU A 171 -31.08 6.10 -29.79
C LEU A 171 -29.91 7.06 -29.59
N GLU A 172 -28.98 7.09 -30.53
CA GLU A 172 -27.82 8.00 -30.48
C GLU A 172 -28.21 9.49 -30.37
N ARG A 173 -29.41 9.86 -30.85
CA ARG A 173 -29.88 11.24 -30.82
C ARG A 173 -30.52 11.63 -29.47
N TYR A 174 -31.13 10.67 -28.79
CA TYR A 174 -31.95 10.92 -27.60
C TYR A 174 -31.39 10.30 -26.32
N SER A 175 -30.20 9.69 -26.37
CA SER A 175 -29.58 9.03 -25.23
C SER A 175 -28.09 9.30 -25.18
N VAL A 176 -27.47 9.02 -24.03
CA VAL A 176 -26.03 9.19 -23.83
C VAL A 176 -25.34 7.84 -23.95
N ASP A 177 -24.36 7.74 -24.85
CA ASP A 177 -23.50 6.55 -24.94
C ASP A 177 -22.53 6.52 -23.77
N ALA A 178 -22.65 5.50 -22.91
CA ALA A 178 -21.80 5.35 -21.73
C ALA A 178 -20.33 5.10 -22.09
N GLN A 179 -20.03 4.46 -23.22
CA GLN A 179 -18.66 4.24 -23.68
C GLN A 179 -18.02 5.56 -24.13
N ASP A 180 -18.73 6.34 -24.94
CA ASP A 180 -18.28 7.68 -25.35
C ASP A 180 -18.04 8.58 -24.12
N LEU A 181 -18.96 8.57 -23.15
CA LEU A 181 -18.79 9.28 -21.88
C LEU A 181 -17.49 8.90 -21.16
N VAL A 182 -17.23 7.60 -20.98
CA VAL A 182 -16.01 7.12 -20.29
C VAL A 182 -14.76 7.53 -21.06
N ASP A 183 -14.77 7.39 -22.38
CA ASP A 183 -13.64 7.74 -23.24
C ASP A 183 -13.37 9.25 -23.17
N ARG A 184 -14.40 10.10 -23.23
CA ARG A 184 -14.29 11.55 -23.10
C ARG A 184 -13.75 11.99 -21.73
N ILE A 185 -14.14 11.34 -20.64
CA ILE A 185 -13.58 11.58 -19.30
C ILE A 185 -12.09 11.21 -19.29
N TYR A 186 -11.76 10.03 -19.82
CA TYR A 186 -10.39 9.52 -19.85
C TYR A 186 -9.44 10.40 -20.68
N GLU A 187 -9.91 10.89 -21.84
CA GLU A 187 -9.14 11.76 -22.74
C GLU A 187 -8.69 13.08 -22.09
N ARG A 188 -9.32 13.48 -20.97
CA ARG A 188 -8.87 14.63 -20.15
C ARG A 188 -7.59 14.35 -19.37
N GLY A 189 -7.11 13.11 -19.37
CA GLY A 189 -5.90 12.67 -18.65
C GLY A 189 -6.09 12.62 -17.14
N VAL A 190 -7.31 12.33 -16.68
CA VAL A 190 -7.63 12.11 -15.25
C VAL A 190 -6.75 11.00 -14.67
N GLU A 191 -6.53 11.03 -13.36
CA GLU A 191 -5.84 9.93 -12.66
C GLU A 191 -6.66 8.64 -12.70
N ILE A 192 -7.97 8.78 -12.51
CA ILE A 192 -8.94 7.70 -12.62
C ILE A 192 -10.29 8.23 -13.09
N ALA A 193 -10.94 7.47 -13.98
CA ALA A 193 -12.35 7.62 -14.31
C ALA A 193 -13.14 6.51 -13.59
N PHE A 194 -13.75 6.82 -12.45
CA PHE A 194 -14.55 5.88 -11.67
C PHE A 194 -16.03 6.02 -12.05
N VAL A 195 -16.57 5.04 -12.77
CA VAL A 195 -17.91 5.11 -13.36
C VAL A 195 -18.79 4.03 -12.76
N VAL A 196 -19.95 4.42 -12.23
CA VAL A 196 -20.91 3.53 -11.60
C VAL A 196 -22.25 3.66 -12.31
N LEU A 197 -22.74 2.54 -12.83
CA LEU A 197 -24.01 2.46 -13.56
C LEU A 197 -24.99 1.60 -12.76
N ASP A 198 -25.90 2.26 -12.03
CA ASP A 198 -27.04 1.64 -11.35
C ASP A 198 -28.28 1.68 -12.25
N ALA A 199 -28.19 1.05 -13.41
CA ALA A 199 -29.25 1.04 -14.39
C ALA A 199 -29.80 -0.36 -14.65
N CYS A 200 -31.09 -0.41 -14.95
CA CYS A 200 -31.76 -1.65 -15.32
C CYS A 200 -31.10 -2.28 -16.54
N ARG A 201 -31.07 -3.62 -16.55
CA ARG A 201 -30.60 -4.42 -17.69
C ARG A 201 -31.74 -5.16 -18.41
N ASP A 202 -32.96 -4.69 -18.22
CA ASP A 202 -34.13 -5.08 -19.00
C ASP A 202 -34.45 -4.02 -20.04
N ASN A 203 -35.22 -4.38 -21.06
CA ASN A 203 -35.71 -3.42 -22.03
C ASN A 203 -36.86 -2.57 -21.42
N PRO A 204 -36.71 -1.24 -21.30
CA PRO A 204 -37.71 -0.35 -20.70
C PRO A 204 -38.84 0.05 -21.66
N PHE A 205 -38.80 -0.36 -22.94
CA PHE A 205 -39.82 0.01 -23.93
C PHE A 205 -41.09 -0.88 -23.84
N PRO A 206 -42.30 -0.31 -24.01
CA PRO A 206 -43.56 -1.04 -23.85
C PRO A 206 -43.69 -2.29 -24.76
N PRO A 207 -44.30 -3.40 -24.29
CA PRO A 207 -44.46 -4.63 -25.07
C PRO A 207 -45.32 -4.49 -26.33
N ASP A 208 -46.24 -3.52 -26.34
CA ASP A 208 -47.19 -3.28 -27.43
C ASP A 208 -46.50 -2.74 -28.69
N ALA A 209 -45.24 -2.32 -28.57
CA ALA A 209 -44.32 -2.11 -29.67
C ALA A 209 -43.76 -3.46 -30.16
N ASP A 210 -44.62 -4.42 -30.53
CA ASP A 210 -44.27 -5.78 -30.99
C ASP A 210 -43.67 -5.75 -32.42
N THR A 211 -42.62 -4.97 -32.58
CA THR A 211 -41.77 -4.93 -33.76
C THR A 211 -40.49 -5.71 -33.46
N ARG A 212 -39.93 -6.34 -34.50
CA ARG A 212 -38.66 -7.09 -34.44
C ARG A 212 -37.50 -6.26 -33.86
N ALA A 213 -37.63 -4.93 -33.87
CA ALA A 213 -36.67 -3.98 -33.33
C ALA A 213 -36.64 -3.96 -31.79
N VAL A 214 -37.78 -4.06 -31.09
CA VAL A 214 -37.82 -4.02 -29.61
C VAL A 214 -37.14 -5.24 -28.99
N ARG A 215 -37.13 -6.39 -29.68
CA ARG A 215 -36.40 -7.60 -29.24
C ARG A 215 -34.88 -7.53 -29.45
N ALA A 216 -34.38 -6.51 -30.15
CA ALA A 216 -32.94 -6.30 -30.34
C ALA A 216 -32.29 -5.60 -29.14
N TYR A 217 -33.09 -5.07 -28.20
CA TYR A 217 -32.61 -4.47 -26.96
C TYR A 217 -32.42 -5.51 -25.88
N GLY A 218 -31.27 -5.44 -25.22
CA GLY A 218 -31.03 -6.05 -23.91
C GLY A 218 -30.54 -4.98 -22.95
N GLY A 219 -30.27 -5.35 -21.71
CA GLY A 219 -29.62 -4.45 -20.76
C GLY A 219 -28.15 -4.17 -21.00
N LEU A 220 -27.62 -3.15 -20.31
CA LEU A 220 -26.24 -2.66 -20.43
C LEU A 220 -25.20 -3.75 -20.69
N ALA A 221 -24.61 -3.85 -21.88
CA ALA A 221 -23.50 -4.74 -22.20
C ALA A 221 -22.19 -4.42 -21.43
N ARG A 222 -21.20 -5.31 -21.52
CA ARG A 222 -19.86 -5.05 -20.99
C ARG A 222 -19.13 -4.03 -21.86
N MET A 223 -18.57 -2.99 -21.24
CA MET A 223 -17.73 -1.99 -21.92
C MET A 223 -16.26 -2.41 -21.96
N THR A 224 -15.51 -1.85 -22.91
CA THR A 224 -14.05 -2.08 -23.04
C THR A 224 -13.29 -0.74 -22.95
N PRO A 225 -13.30 -0.07 -21.79
CA PRO A 225 -12.68 1.24 -21.67
C PRO A 225 -11.15 1.19 -21.72
N GLN A 226 -10.56 2.34 -22.03
CA GLN A 226 -9.11 2.54 -22.11
C GLN A 226 -8.42 2.38 -20.74
N LYS A 227 -7.08 2.31 -20.74
CA LYS A 227 -6.25 2.28 -19.50
C LYS A 227 -6.68 3.38 -18.52
N GLY A 228 -6.81 3.12 -17.23
CA GLY A 228 -7.15 4.15 -16.22
C GLY A 228 -8.64 4.38 -15.92
N ALA A 229 -9.54 3.59 -16.51
CA ALA A 229 -10.96 3.59 -16.15
C ALA A 229 -11.32 2.42 -15.21
N PHE A 230 -12.23 2.68 -14.28
CA PHE A 230 -12.85 1.68 -13.41
C PHE A 230 -14.37 1.78 -13.56
N VAL A 231 -15.01 0.73 -14.04
CA VAL A 231 -16.46 0.71 -14.28
C VAL A 231 -17.13 -0.33 -13.39
N LEU A 232 -18.15 0.06 -12.64
CA LEU A 232 -18.95 -0.80 -11.77
C LEU A 232 -20.42 -0.77 -12.21
N TYR A 233 -21.01 -1.95 -12.38
CA TYR A 233 -22.41 -2.14 -12.75
C TYR A 233 -23.18 -2.73 -11.56
N SER A 234 -24.41 -2.30 -11.36
CA SER A 234 -25.24 -2.80 -10.26
C SER A 234 -25.74 -4.24 -10.42
N ALA A 235 -25.65 -4.81 -11.64
CA ALA A 235 -26.04 -6.19 -11.93
C ALA A 235 -25.25 -6.83 -13.10
N GLY A 236 -25.19 -8.16 -13.10
CA GLY A 236 -24.46 -8.97 -14.07
C GLY A 236 -25.17 -9.09 -15.42
N ILE A 237 -24.53 -9.79 -16.37
CA ILE A 237 -25.07 -9.87 -17.75
C ILE A 237 -26.42 -10.58 -17.80
N GLY A 238 -27.45 -9.84 -18.25
CA GLY A 238 -28.83 -10.33 -18.31
C GLY A 238 -29.56 -10.37 -16.97
N GLN A 239 -29.01 -9.78 -15.91
CA GLN A 239 -29.64 -9.69 -14.59
C GLN A 239 -30.23 -8.31 -14.34
N LYS A 240 -31.37 -8.26 -13.67
CA LYS A 240 -32.03 -7.00 -13.29
C LYS A 240 -31.52 -6.49 -11.95
N ALA A 241 -31.31 -5.18 -11.84
CA ALA A 241 -31.05 -4.51 -10.56
C ALA A 241 -32.36 -4.24 -9.81
N LEU A 242 -32.40 -4.55 -8.51
CA LEU A 242 -33.58 -4.34 -7.66
C LEU A 242 -33.60 -2.95 -7.02
N ASP A 243 -34.71 -2.22 -7.23
CA ASP A 243 -35.07 -1.04 -6.44
C ASP A 243 -35.34 -1.40 -4.96
N ARG A 244 -35.96 -2.56 -4.72
CA ARG A 244 -36.41 -3.00 -3.40
C ARG A 244 -36.54 -4.51 -3.36
N LEU A 245 -36.43 -5.09 -2.17
CA LEU A 245 -36.61 -6.53 -1.95
C LEU A 245 -38.10 -6.92 -1.98
N GLY A 246 -38.98 -6.03 -1.54
CA GLY A 246 -40.41 -6.30 -1.52
C GLY A 246 -41.25 -5.06 -1.18
N PRO A 247 -42.57 -5.22 -1.03
CA PRO A 247 -43.48 -4.11 -0.73
C PRO A 247 -43.18 -3.41 0.59
N ASP A 248 -42.70 -4.15 1.58
CA ASP A 248 -42.41 -3.67 2.93
C ASP A 248 -40.99 -3.10 3.10
N ASP A 249 -40.19 -3.11 2.04
CA ASP A 249 -38.84 -2.55 2.06
C ASP A 249 -38.89 -1.01 2.03
N THR A 250 -38.69 -0.41 3.20
CA THR A 250 -38.76 1.04 3.42
C THR A 250 -37.45 1.76 3.18
N ASP A 251 -36.38 1.07 2.80
CA ASP A 251 -35.09 1.72 2.57
C ASP A 251 -35.23 2.74 1.42
N PRO A 252 -34.68 3.96 1.56
CA PRO A 252 -34.78 4.99 0.53
C PRO A 252 -33.99 4.67 -0.75
N ASN A 253 -33.09 3.68 -0.72
CA ASN A 253 -32.16 3.36 -1.79
C ASN A 253 -32.43 2.01 -2.48
N SER A 254 -31.92 1.82 -3.70
CA SER A 254 -31.85 0.52 -4.36
C SER A 254 -31.05 -0.50 -3.54
N VAL A 255 -31.22 -1.79 -3.84
CA VAL A 255 -30.42 -2.87 -3.21
C VAL A 255 -28.93 -2.66 -3.44
N PHE A 256 -28.55 -2.17 -4.62
CA PHE A 256 -27.16 -1.84 -4.94
C PHE A 256 -26.67 -0.65 -4.13
N THR A 257 -27.34 0.50 -4.23
CA THR A 257 -26.84 1.75 -3.66
C THR A 257 -26.81 1.74 -2.13
N ARG A 258 -27.79 1.10 -1.47
CA ARG A 258 -27.80 0.97 0.00
C ARG A 258 -26.61 0.16 0.52
N THR A 259 -26.14 -0.80 -0.28
CA THR A 259 -25.02 -1.69 0.04
C THR A 259 -23.68 -1.06 -0.34
N PHE A 260 -23.63 -0.39 -1.49
CA PHE A 260 -22.43 0.22 -2.04
C PHE A 260 -21.94 1.42 -1.21
N LYS A 261 -22.84 2.32 -0.79
CA LYS A 261 -22.47 3.56 -0.09
C LYS A 261 -21.65 3.36 1.21
N PRO A 262 -21.97 2.43 2.14
CA PRO A 262 -21.13 2.23 3.32
C PRO A 262 -19.76 1.63 2.96
N ILE A 263 -19.70 0.75 1.96
CA ILE A 263 -18.45 0.12 1.50
C ILE A 263 -17.54 1.19 0.90
N LEU A 264 -18.09 2.10 0.09
CA LEU A 264 -17.38 3.21 -0.55
C LEU A 264 -16.64 4.11 0.45
N SER A 265 -17.21 4.28 1.64
CA SER A 265 -16.68 5.10 2.72
C SER A 265 -15.67 4.40 3.62
N THR A 266 -15.30 3.15 3.30
CA THR A 266 -14.33 2.38 4.08
C THR A 266 -12.91 2.93 3.85
N PRO A 267 -12.25 3.50 4.88
CA PRO A 267 -10.87 3.96 4.74
C PRO A 267 -9.95 2.81 4.33
N GLY A 268 -9.07 3.05 3.36
CA GLY A 268 -8.04 2.08 2.99
C GLY A 268 -8.52 0.90 2.15
N MET A 269 -9.78 0.89 1.71
CA MET A 269 -10.27 -0.14 0.80
C MET A 269 -9.93 0.23 -0.66
N PRO A 270 -9.18 -0.61 -1.38
CA PRO A 270 -8.92 -0.36 -2.80
C PRO A 270 -10.19 -0.48 -3.64
N ALA A 271 -10.24 0.22 -4.78
CA ALA A 271 -11.36 0.21 -5.73
C ALA A 271 -11.85 -1.21 -6.11
N VAL A 272 -10.92 -2.13 -6.36
CA VAL A 272 -11.22 -3.53 -6.68
C VAL A 272 -11.92 -4.23 -5.52
N GLU A 273 -11.47 -4.00 -4.29
CA GLU A 273 -12.05 -4.60 -3.09
C GLU A 273 -13.43 -4.00 -2.80
N ILE A 274 -13.62 -2.69 -3.02
CA ILE A 274 -14.94 -2.05 -2.95
C ILE A 274 -15.92 -2.78 -3.89
N ALA A 275 -15.52 -3.03 -5.13
CA ALA A 275 -16.36 -3.74 -6.10
C ALA A 275 -16.63 -5.19 -5.70
N LYS A 276 -15.60 -5.92 -5.22
CA LYS A 276 -15.75 -7.31 -4.79
C LYS A 276 -16.65 -7.46 -3.56
N ARG A 277 -16.48 -6.61 -2.56
CA ARG A 277 -17.34 -6.60 -1.38
C ARG A 277 -18.76 -6.20 -1.73
N THR A 278 -18.95 -5.20 -2.60
CA THR A 278 -20.27 -4.82 -3.10
C THR A 278 -20.94 -5.98 -3.84
N GLN A 279 -20.19 -6.71 -4.67
CA GLN A 279 -20.70 -7.91 -5.36
C GLN A 279 -21.21 -8.97 -4.37
N VAL A 280 -20.43 -9.30 -3.34
CA VAL A 280 -20.79 -10.29 -2.33
C VAL A 280 -22.03 -9.87 -1.53
N GLU A 281 -22.06 -8.63 -1.05
CA GLU A 281 -23.13 -8.14 -0.17
C GLU A 281 -24.45 -7.94 -0.94
N VAL A 282 -24.39 -7.45 -2.18
CA VAL A 282 -25.58 -7.32 -3.05
C VAL A 282 -26.13 -8.69 -3.43
N HIS A 283 -25.26 -9.65 -3.79
CA HIS A 283 -25.68 -11.03 -4.08
C HIS A 283 -26.42 -11.63 -2.88
N ALA A 284 -25.82 -11.53 -1.69
CA ALA A 284 -26.41 -12.06 -0.46
C ALA A 284 -27.75 -11.38 -0.13
N LEU A 285 -27.86 -10.06 -0.31
CA LEU A 285 -29.07 -9.31 -0.03
C LEU A 285 -30.19 -9.62 -1.04
N ALA A 286 -29.86 -9.68 -2.33
CA ALA A 286 -30.83 -10.02 -3.38
C ALA A 286 -31.36 -11.44 -3.23
N ALA A 287 -30.51 -12.40 -2.85
CA ALA A 287 -30.88 -13.80 -2.62
C ALA A 287 -31.84 -14.01 -1.42
N THR A 288 -32.11 -12.98 -0.61
CA THR A 288 -33.18 -13.03 0.41
C THR A 288 -34.57 -13.08 -0.20
N VAL A 289 -34.70 -12.72 -1.47
CA VAL A 289 -35.89 -12.89 -2.30
C VAL A 289 -35.53 -13.75 -3.53
N PRO A 290 -36.51 -14.28 -4.29
CA PRO A 290 -36.24 -15.10 -5.48
C PRO A 290 -35.66 -14.30 -6.67
N HIS A 291 -34.46 -13.73 -6.49
CA HIS A 291 -33.82 -12.83 -7.44
C HIS A 291 -32.30 -12.95 -7.39
N ASP A 292 -31.69 -13.08 -8.58
CA ASP A 292 -30.23 -13.08 -8.73
C ASP A 292 -29.75 -11.68 -9.16
N GLN A 293 -28.84 -11.09 -8.39
CA GLN A 293 -28.19 -9.83 -8.72
C GLN A 293 -26.73 -9.87 -8.30
N ASP A 294 -25.84 -9.94 -9.29
CA ASP A 294 -24.40 -10.00 -9.13
C ASP A 294 -23.74 -8.76 -9.77
N PRO A 295 -23.44 -7.69 -9.00
CA PRO A 295 -22.68 -6.56 -9.52
C PRO A 295 -21.45 -7.01 -10.29
N ALA A 296 -21.16 -6.35 -11.41
CA ALA A 296 -20.01 -6.66 -12.24
C ALA A 296 -19.09 -5.45 -12.32
N TYR A 297 -17.79 -5.64 -12.49
CA TYR A 297 -16.86 -4.53 -12.69
C TYR A 297 -15.85 -4.82 -13.80
N TYR A 298 -15.28 -3.74 -14.30
CA TYR A 298 -14.17 -3.74 -15.23
C TYR A 298 -13.10 -2.77 -14.74
N ASP A 299 -11.85 -3.23 -14.74
CA ASP A 299 -10.73 -2.49 -14.17
C ASP A 299 -9.58 -2.43 -15.17
N GLN A 300 -9.14 -1.22 -15.47
CA GLN A 300 -7.91 -0.92 -16.21
C GLN A 300 -7.00 0.06 -15.45
N VAL A 301 -7.23 0.25 -14.16
CA VAL A 301 -6.39 1.06 -13.28
C VAL A 301 -5.07 0.30 -13.06
N VAL A 302 -3.95 1.01 -13.13
CA VAL A 302 -2.63 0.43 -12.84
C VAL A 302 -2.31 0.73 -11.37
N GLY A 303 -2.07 -0.32 -10.59
CA GLY A 303 -1.83 -0.21 -9.14
C GLY A 303 -3.13 -0.24 -8.33
N GLN A 304 -3.08 0.26 -7.09
CA GLN A 304 -4.23 0.36 -6.21
C GLN A 304 -4.69 1.82 -6.11
N PHE A 305 -6.00 2.05 -6.26
CA PHE A 305 -6.61 3.36 -6.05
C PHE A 305 -7.52 3.32 -4.83
N TYR A 306 -7.40 4.31 -3.95
CA TYR A 306 -8.18 4.42 -2.71
C TYR A 306 -9.06 5.67 -2.77
N LEU A 307 -10.39 5.47 -2.73
CA LEU A 307 -11.34 6.59 -2.66
C LEU A 307 -11.25 7.33 -1.32
N LYS A 308 -10.97 6.59 -0.24
CA LYS A 308 -10.65 7.14 1.07
C LYS A 308 -9.31 6.56 1.50
N ALA A 309 -8.33 7.43 1.72
CA ALA A 309 -7.01 7.01 2.18
C ALA A 309 -7.12 6.14 3.46
N PRO A 310 -6.25 5.13 3.64
CA PRO A 310 -6.23 4.30 4.83
C PRO A 310 -5.98 5.14 6.10
N ARG A 311 -6.55 4.70 7.22
CA ARG A 311 -6.09 5.05 8.58
C ARG A 311 -5.74 3.74 9.29
N PRO A 312 -4.72 3.03 8.80
CA PRO A 312 -4.44 1.68 9.25
C PRO A 312 -3.95 1.74 10.70
N LYS A 313 -4.38 0.79 11.52
CA LYS A 313 -3.78 0.61 12.84
C LYS A 313 -2.35 0.15 12.66
N LEU A 314 -1.51 0.58 13.57
CA LEU A 314 -0.11 0.20 13.63
C LEU A 314 0.09 -0.75 14.81
N TYR A 315 0.70 -1.89 14.55
CA TYR A 315 1.09 -2.89 15.54
C TYR A 315 2.60 -3.06 15.52
N GLY A 316 3.18 -3.56 16.61
CA GLY A 316 4.62 -3.77 16.75
C GLY A 316 4.97 -5.10 17.41
N LEU A 317 5.88 -5.86 16.81
CA LEU A 317 6.63 -6.94 17.42
C LEU A 317 8.11 -6.57 17.39
N VAL A 318 8.66 -6.25 18.55
CA VAL A 318 10.00 -5.68 18.70
C VAL A 318 10.87 -6.62 19.50
N ILE A 319 11.97 -7.09 18.93
CA ILE A 319 12.85 -8.10 19.52
C ILE A 319 14.25 -7.53 19.68
N GLY A 320 14.83 -7.68 20.88
CA GLY A 320 16.21 -7.29 21.17
C GLY A 320 16.88 -8.31 22.06
N ILE A 321 18.01 -8.89 21.62
CA ILE A 321 18.70 -9.95 22.36
C ILE A 321 20.15 -9.56 22.57
N ASP A 322 20.51 -9.25 23.82
CA ASP A 322 21.89 -9.08 24.26
C ASP A 322 22.43 -10.36 24.90
N ASP A 323 21.61 -11.04 25.71
CA ASP A 323 22.04 -12.24 26.46
C ASP A 323 21.88 -13.53 25.65
N TYR A 324 23.01 -13.97 25.09
CA TYR A 324 23.15 -15.26 24.43
C TYR A 324 23.83 -16.33 25.31
N GLY A 325 24.21 -15.94 26.52
CA GLY A 325 25.07 -16.68 27.43
C GLY A 325 26.54 -16.74 26.97
N GLY A 326 27.45 -16.66 27.94
CA GLY A 326 28.88 -16.82 27.70
C GLY A 326 29.55 -15.53 27.22
N ARG A 327 30.49 -15.65 26.27
CA ARG A 327 31.33 -14.51 25.80
C ARG A 327 30.78 -13.76 24.59
N HIS A 328 29.65 -14.19 24.04
CA HIS A 328 29.06 -13.65 22.81
C HIS A 328 27.88 -12.70 23.08
N ASN A 329 27.73 -12.20 24.31
CA ASN A 329 26.65 -11.26 24.63
C ASN A 329 26.87 -9.92 23.93
N LEU A 330 25.78 -9.35 23.42
CA LEU A 330 25.75 -8.00 22.87
C LEU A 330 25.46 -6.99 24.02
N ARG A 331 25.37 -5.71 23.68
CA ARG A 331 25.14 -4.62 24.65
C ARG A 331 24.18 -3.54 24.16
N GLY A 332 23.73 -3.66 22.91
CA GLY A 332 22.97 -2.62 22.21
C GLY A 332 21.61 -3.10 21.72
N ALA A 333 21.43 -4.40 21.53
CA ALA A 333 20.20 -4.93 20.94
C ALA A 333 18.98 -4.72 21.84
N VAL A 334 19.15 -4.79 23.17
CA VAL A 334 18.06 -4.47 24.10
C VAL A 334 17.73 -2.98 24.08
N ASN A 335 18.71 -2.10 23.91
CA ASN A 335 18.49 -0.66 23.82
C ASN A 335 17.76 -0.31 22.51
N ASP A 336 18.16 -0.92 21.39
CA ASP A 336 17.50 -0.78 20.09
C ASP A 336 16.01 -1.16 20.19
N ALA A 337 15.71 -2.32 20.80
CA ALA A 337 14.35 -2.78 20.99
C ALA A 337 13.52 -1.84 21.89
N ARG A 338 14.12 -1.27 22.95
CA ARG A 338 13.42 -0.30 23.80
C ARG A 338 13.09 0.98 23.02
N HIS A 339 14.05 1.53 22.30
CA HIS A 339 13.86 2.74 21.50
C HIS A 339 12.89 2.56 20.35
N MET A 340 12.89 1.39 19.71
CA MET A 340 11.90 1.05 18.70
C MET A 340 10.49 0.97 19.29
N SER A 341 10.35 0.35 20.46
CA SER A 341 9.07 0.26 21.15
C SER A 341 8.51 1.64 21.51
N ASP A 342 9.38 2.52 22.03
CA ASP A 342 9.02 3.91 22.34
C ASP A 342 8.65 4.70 21.08
N ALA A 343 9.37 4.51 19.98
CA ALA A 343 9.07 5.14 18.69
C ALA A 343 7.70 4.71 18.16
N LEU A 344 7.39 3.41 18.18
CA LEU A 344 6.09 2.86 17.77
C LEU A 344 4.95 3.40 18.65
N ALA A 345 5.15 3.45 19.97
CA ALA A 345 4.17 4.04 20.87
C ALA A 345 3.96 5.54 20.59
N ALA A 346 5.03 6.29 20.32
CA ALA A 346 4.97 7.73 20.03
C ALA A 346 4.21 8.07 18.73
N VAL A 347 4.26 7.19 17.73
CA VAL A 347 3.49 7.35 16.48
C VAL A 347 2.05 6.79 16.58
N GLY A 348 1.65 6.31 17.76
CA GLY A 348 0.29 5.86 18.04
C GLY A 348 0.00 4.41 17.65
N ALA A 349 0.98 3.52 17.76
CA ALA A 349 0.73 2.08 17.62
C ALA A 349 -0.33 1.61 18.62
N GLU A 350 -1.32 0.86 18.12
CA GLU A 350 -2.42 0.29 18.89
C GLU A 350 -1.88 -0.71 19.94
N LYS A 351 -0.89 -1.51 19.54
CA LYS A 351 -0.29 -2.54 20.38
C LYS A 351 1.15 -2.79 19.96
N VAL A 352 2.07 -2.70 20.94
CA VAL A 352 3.49 -3.01 20.76
C VAL A 352 3.87 -4.08 21.78
N VAL A 353 4.40 -5.20 21.30
CA VAL A 353 4.93 -6.28 22.13
C VAL A 353 6.44 -6.31 21.97
N THR A 354 7.15 -6.08 23.08
CA THR A 354 8.61 -6.09 23.13
C THR A 354 9.10 -7.37 23.81
N LEU A 355 9.94 -8.14 23.12
CA LEU A 355 10.56 -9.36 23.62
C LEU A 355 12.06 -9.15 23.78
N LEU A 356 12.56 -9.26 25.01
CA LEU A 356 13.95 -8.97 25.35
C LEU A 356 14.67 -10.23 25.83
N ASP A 357 15.92 -10.40 25.39
CA ASP A 357 16.79 -11.50 25.80
C ASP A 357 16.05 -12.85 25.79
N HIS A 358 16.07 -13.58 26.90
CA HIS A 358 15.47 -14.91 27.06
C HIS A 358 13.93 -14.96 26.92
N ASP A 359 13.23 -13.83 26.83
CA ASP A 359 11.81 -13.81 26.49
C ASP A 359 11.57 -14.07 24.99
N ALA A 360 12.54 -13.74 24.13
CA ALA A 360 12.50 -13.90 22.67
C ALA A 360 12.69 -15.37 22.21
N ARG A 361 11.86 -16.27 22.72
CA ARG A 361 11.85 -17.69 22.34
C ARG A 361 10.96 -17.87 21.12
N LEU A 362 11.37 -18.73 20.17
CA LEU A 362 10.67 -18.92 18.89
C LEU A 362 9.15 -19.11 19.05
N LYS A 363 8.74 -20.00 19.97
CA LYS A 363 7.31 -20.26 20.23
C LYS A 363 6.54 -19.04 20.73
N PHE A 364 7.19 -18.14 21.47
CA PHE A 364 6.55 -16.94 21.97
C PHE A 364 6.52 -15.85 20.90
N ILE A 365 7.58 -15.72 20.11
CA ILE A 365 7.58 -14.85 18.92
C ILE A 365 6.46 -15.28 17.96
N ASP A 366 6.34 -16.58 17.66
CA ASP A 366 5.29 -17.14 16.82
C ASP A 366 3.89 -16.88 17.39
N TYR A 367 3.70 -17.09 18.69
CA TYR A 367 2.43 -16.76 19.36
C TYR A 367 2.07 -15.28 19.20
N VAL A 368 3.01 -14.38 19.47
CA VAL A 368 2.79 -12.94 19.38
C VAL A 368 2.52 -12.52 17.94
N TRP A 369 3.28 -13.04 16.97
CA TRP A 369 3.05 -12.77 15.55
C TRP A 369 1.63 -13.13 15.13
N ASN A 370 1.18 -14.35 15.48
CA ASN A 370 -0.16 -14.81 15.12
C ASN A 370 -1.26 -14.01 15.84
N ASP A 371 -1.04 -13.62 17.10
CA ASP A 371 -1.97 -12.79 17.89
C ASP A 371 -2.11 -11.37 17.29
N LEU A 372 -1.00 -10.72 16.92
CA LEU A 372 -1.03 -9.43 16.22
C LEU A 372 -1.71 -9.55 14.85
N LEU A 373 -1.43 -10.62 14.11
CA LEU A 373 -2.03 -10.86 12.81
C LEU A 373 -3.53 -11.20 12.92
N GLU A 374 -3.98 -11.82 14.01
CA GLU A 374 -5.39 -12.05 14.29
C GLU A 374 -6.13 -10.73 14.57
N ASP A 375 -5.51 -9.83 15.36
CA ASP A 375 -6.04 -8.50 15.71
C ASP A 375 -6.08 -7.53 14.51
N ALA A 376 -5.15 -7.66 13.55
CA ALA A 376 -4.98 -6.73 12.43
C ALA A 376 -6.05 -6.89 11.33
N ASP A 377 -6.68 -5.80 10.90
CA ASP A 377 -7.63 -5.79 9.77
C ASP A 377 -6.90 -5.58 8.42
N PRO A 378 -7.50 -5.94 7.27
CA PRO A 378 -6.95 -5.61 5.96
C PRO A 378 -6.59 -4.12 5.83
N GLY A 379 -5.34 -3.84 5.46
CA GLY A 379 -4.77 -2.49 5.38
C GLY A 379 -3.93 -2.09 6.60
N ASP A 380 -4.12 -2.71 7.77
CA ASP A 380 -3.31 -2.46 8.97
C ASP A 380 -1.82 -2.77 8.73
N THR A 381 -0.95 -2.23 9.58
CA THR A 381 0.50 -2.42 9.47
C THR A 381 1.06 -3.07 10.72
N ILE A 382 1.86 -4.13 10.55
CA ILE A 382 2.67 -4.73 11.62
C ILE A 382 4.14 -4.38 11.37
N VAL A 383 4.79 -3.77 12.36
CA VAL A 383 6.24 -3.55 12.34
C VAL A 383 6.89 -4.69 13.09
N PHE A 384 7.72 -5.47 12.40
CA PHE A 384 8.58 -6.48 12.97
C PHE A 384 10.00 -5.95 13.04
N THR A 385 10.60 -5.90 14.23
CA THR A 385 12.01 -5.57 14.36
C THR A 385 12.77 -6.65 15.12
N TYR A 386 13.99 -6.90 14.68
CA TYR A 386 14.93 -7.78 15.36
C TYR A 386 16.29 -7.11 15.44
N SER A 387 16.79 -6.91 16.65
CA SER A 387 18.18 -6.54 16.92
C SER A 387 18.87 -7.72 17.62
N GLY A 388 19.97 -8.20 17.05
CA GLY A 388 20.66 -9.37 17.59
C GLY A 388 21.63 -10.01 16.60
N GLN A 389 22.06 -11.24 16.90
CA GLN A 389 22.94 -12.00 16.02
C GLN A 389 22.19 -12.71 14.90
N GLY A 390 22.75 -12.66 13.69
CA GLY A 390 22.37 -13.48 12.54
C GLY A 390 23.59 -14.25 12.02
N THR A 391 23.35 -15.38 11.36
CA THR A 391 24.40 -16.24 10.79
C THR A 391 23.84 -17.09 9.65
N GLN A 392 24.72 -17.83 8.98
CA GLN A 392 24.41 -18.74 7.89
C GLN A 392 24.79 -20.19 8.20
N GLU A 393 24.07 -21.17 7.64
CA GLU A 393 24.45 -22.59 7.62
C GLU A 393 24.32 -23.18 6.21
N PRO A 394 24.97 -24.31 5.88
CA PRO A 394 24.80 -24.95 4.58
C PRO A 394 23.34 -25.32 4.30
N ALA A 395 22.80 -24.87 3.17
CA ALA A 395 21.43 -25.19 2.77
C ALA A 395 21.28 -26.69 2.43
N PRO A 396 20.19 -27.36 2.85
CA PRO A 396 19.95 -28.77 2.55
C PRO A 396 19.85 -29.06 1.04
N ASP A 397 19.27 -28.13 0.28
CA ASP A 397 19.11 -28.19 -1.17
C ASP A 397 19.62 -26.90 -1.84
N LYS A 398 20.65 -27.00 -2.68
CA LYS A 398 21.29 -25.86 -3.40
C LYS A 398 20.40 -25.17 -4.44
N LEU A 399 19.12 -25.55 -4.54
CA LEU A 399 18.22 -25.13 -5.63
C LEU A 399 17.46 -23.84 -5.29
N ASN A 400 17.33 -23.48 -4.01
CA ASN A 400 16.65 -22.25 -3.56
C ASN A 400 17.63 -21.14 -3.15
N GLU A 401 18.83 -21.49 -2.66
CA GLU A 401 19.82 -20.51 -2.18
C GLU A 401 20.91 -20.22 -3.23
N LYS A 402 21.10 -18.94 -3.58
CA LYS A 402 22.02 -18.49 -4.64
C LYS A 402 23.49 -18.82 -4.37
N ASP A 403 23.88 -18.85 -3.11
CA ASP A 403 25.23 -19.17 -2.63
C ASP A 403 25.34 -20.56 -1.97
N GLY A 404 24.19 -21.23 -1.76
CA GLY A 404 24.09 -22.53 -1.11
C GLY A 404 24.11 -22.48 0.42
N LEU A 405 23.90 -21.31 1.02
CA LEU A 405 23.79 -21.10 2.46
C LEU A 405 22.37 -20.62 2.81
N ARG A 406 21.86 -21.08 3.95
CA ARG A 406 20.60 -20.66 4.55
C ARG A 406 20.87 -19.64 5.65
N ASP A 407 20.18 -18.51 5.61
CA ASP A 407 20.23 -17.46 6.64
C ASP A 407 19.28 -17.75 7.80
N PHE A 408 19.72 -17.46 9.02
CA PHE A 408 18.83 -17.47 10.18
C PHE A 408 19.27 -16.49 11.28
N LEU A 409 18.27 -16.03 12.04
CA LEU A 409 18.47 -15.20 13.21
C LEU A 409 18.60 -16.08 14.45
N ILE A 410 19.59 -15.79 15.28
CA ILE A 410 19.91 -16.58 16.47
C ILE A 410 19.03 -16.13 17.63
N LEU A 411 18.26 -17.06 18.19
CA LEU A 411 17.44 -16.84 19.37
C LEU A 411 18.16 -17.33 20.65
N PRO A 412 17.83 -16.77 21.82
CA PRO A 412 18.34 -17.24 23.11
C PRO A 412 18.05 -18.73 23.33
N GLY A 413 18.85 -19.39 24.16
CA GLY A 413 18.59 -20.77 24.53
C GLY A 413 19.30 -21.21 25.81
N PRO A 414 19.10 -22.46 26.22
CA PRO A 414 19.47 -22.94 27.56
C PRO A 414 20.98 -23.11 27.75
N GLN A 415 21.76 -23.22 26.66
CA GLN A 415 23.21 -23.29 26.72
C GLN A 415 23.84 -22.01 26.15
N PRO A 416 24.90 -21.48 26.78
CA PRO A 416 25.70 -20.40 26.21
C PRO A 416 26.17 -20.68 24.77
N LEU A 417 26.25 -19.65 23.92
CA LEU A 417 26.73 -19.82 22.54
C LEU A 417 28.15 -20.41 22.47
N ASP A 418 29.00 -20.11 23.45
CA ASP A 418 30.39 -20.60 23.49
C ASP A 418 30.53 -22.11 23.75
N LYS A 419 29.42 -22.82 24.00
CA LYS A 419 29.37 -24.28 24.16
C LYS A 419 29.15 -25.04 22.86
N TYR A 420 28.76 -24.36 21.80
CA TYR A 420 28.52 -24.98 20.50
C TYR A 420 29.79 -24.93 19.66
N SER A 421 30.14 -26.05 19.05
CA SER A 421 31.26 -26.14 18.09
C SER A 421 30.81 -26.03 16.63
N ASP A 422 29.53 -26.35 16.35
CA ASP A 422 28.91 -26.32 15.04
C ASP A 422 27.51 -25.65 15.11
N LEU A 423 27.14 -24.89 14.09
CA LEU A 423 25.80 -24.28 13.98
C LEU A 423 24.70 -25.33 13.74
N ALA A 424 25.07 -26.50 13.20
CA ALA A 424 24.18 -27.66 13.09
C ALA A 424 23.72 -28.20 14.45
N ASP A 425 24.47 -27.91 15.54
CA ASP A 425 24.13 -28.34 16.90
C ASP A 425 23.06 -27.46 17.56
N PHE A 426 22.68 -26.33 16.96
CA PHE A 426 21.61 -25.49 17.47
C PHE A 426 20.27 -26.20 17.29
N SER A 427 19.49 -26.25 18.36
CA SER A 427 18.11 -26.73 18.29
C SER A 427 17.26 -25.81 17.42
N ALA A 428 16.29 -26.39 16.71
CA ALA A 428 15.43 -25.64 15.78
C ALA A 428 14.68 -24.48 16.45
N ASP A 429 14.38 -24.58 17.74
CA ASP A 429 13.74 -23.52 18.54
C ASP A 429 14.65 -22.33 18.86
N ARG A 430 15.95 -22.42 18.53
CA ARG A 430 16.91 -21.31 18.61
C ARG A 430 17.15 -20.61 17.28
N LYS A 431 16.47 -21.03 16.21
CA LYS A 431 16.64 -20.48 14.86
C LYS A 431 15.32 -19.87 14.41
N LEU A 432 15.32 -18.57 14.12
CA LEU A 432 14.29 -17.99 13.29
C LEU A 432 14.81 -18.01 11.85
N THR A 433 14.33 -18.98 11.07
CA THR A 433 14.78 -19.22 9.70
C THR A 433 13.94 -18.43 8.70
N ASP A 434 14.53 -18.21 7.52
CA ASP A 434 13.89 -17.78 6.27
C ASP A 434 12.52 -18.44 6.00
N ASP A 435 12.40 -19.76 6.14
CA ASP A 435 11.17 -20.53 5.90
C ASP A 435 10.02 -20.06 6.81
N ILE A 436 10.30 -19.91 8.12
CA ILE A 436 9.32 -19.48 9.13
C ILE A 436 8.92 -18.04 8.85
N PHE A 437 9.90 -17.18 8.60
CA PHE A 437 9.68 -15.77 8.35
C PHE A 437 8.87 -15.55 7.06
N THR A 438 9.16 -16.30 6.00
CA THR A 438 8.42 -16.31 4.73
C THR A 438 6.98 -16.78 4.91
N GLU A 439 6.73 -17.79 5.74
CA GLU A 439 5.37 -18.25 6.06
C GLU A 439 4.55 -17.16 6.76
N TRP A 440 5.16 -16.48 7.74
CA TRP A 440 4.56 -15.33 8.43
C TRP A 440 4.19 -14.20 7.46
N MET A 441 5.11 -13.80 6.57
CA MET A 441 4.83 -12.79 5.55
C MET A 441 3.71 -13.22 4.61
N ALA A 442 3.69 -14.49 4.21
CA ALA A 442 2.63 -15.04 3.36
C ALA A 442 1.26 -15.03 4.06
N ALA A 443 1.22 -15.25 5.37
CA ALA A 443 0.00 -15.14 6.16
C ALA A 443 -0.52 -13.70 6.22
N ALA A 444 0.36 -12.72 6.47
CA ALA A 444 0.00 -11.30 6.43
C ALA A 444 -0.51 -10.87 5.04
N ALA A 445 0.16 -11.32 3.97
CA ALA A 445 -0.26 -11.05 2.59
C ALA A 445 -1.66 -11.60 2.27
N ARG A 446 -1.99 -12.81 2.74
CA ARG A 446 -3.34 -13.38 2.57
C ARG A 446 -4.43 -12.56 3.25
N LYS A 447 -4.12 -11.88 4.36
CA LYS A 447 -5.03 -10.98 5.09
C LYS A 447 -4.97 -9.54 4.58
N ASN A 448 -4.12 -9.25 3.59
CA ASN A 448 -3.84 -7.90 3.09
C ASN A 448 -3.37 -6.95 4.21
N VAL A 449 -2.58 -7.47 5.16
CA VAL A 449 -1.92 -6.69 6.23
C VAL A 449 -0.53 -6.31 5.75
N ASN A 450 -0.16 -5.04 5.87
CA ASN A 450 1.16 -4.56 5.52
C ASN A 450 2.16 -4.97 6.61
N VAL A 451 3.40 -5.30 6.21
CA VAL A 451 4.46 -5.59 7.16
C VAL A 451 5.66 -4.71 6.87
N ILE A 452 6.19 -4.06 7.91
CA ILE A 452 7.47 -3.37 7.84
C ILE A 452 8.46 -4.18 8.67
N VAL A 453 9.57 -4.59 8.06
CA VAL A 453 10.58 -5.44 8.68
C VAL A 453 11.87 -4.65 8.81
N LEU A 454 12.41 -4.57 10.02
CA LEU A 454 13.78 -4.12 10.30
C LEU A 454 14.58 -5.25 10.91
N ILE A 455 15.68 -5.64 10.28
CA ILE A 455 16.63 -6.61 10.85
C ILE A 455 17.96 -5.91 11.07
N ASP A 456 18.28 -5.65 12.34
CA ASP A 456 19.58 -5.16 12.80
C ASP A 456 20.44 -6.31 13.31
N GLY A 457 20.97 -7.07 12.35
CA GLY A 457 21.83 -8.21 12.55
C GLY A 457 22.68 -8.45 11.31
N CYS A 458 23.80 -9.15 11.49
CA CYS A 458 24.64 -9.55 10.35
C CYS A 458 23.90 -10.59 9.51
N HIS A 459 24.11 -10.58 8.19
CA HIS A 459 23.40 -11.44 7.22
C HIS A 459 21.88 -11.20 7.14
N ALA A 460 21.41 -10.00 7.44
CA ALA A 460 19.99 -9.63 7.37
C ALA A 460 19.37 -9.83 5.97
N GLY A 461 20.17 -9.78 4.90
CA GLY A 461 19.68 -9.72 3.52
C GLY A 461 18.99 -10.96 2.97
N GLY A 462 19.33 -12.14 3.48
CA GLY A 462 18.79 -13.42 2.97
C GLY A 462 17.66 -14.00 3.79
N ILE A 463 17.10 -13.29 4.78
CA ILE A 463 16.01 -13.81 5.63
C ILE A 463 14.64 -13.90 4.91
N LEU A 464 14.54 -13.40 3.67
CA LEU A 464 13.34 -13.47 2.84
C LEU A 464 13.64 -14.15 1.50
N ASP A 465 13.05 -15.32 1.27
CA ASP A 465 13.24 -16.12 0.03
C ASP A 465 12.62 -15.47 -1.22
N ARG A 466 11.71 -14.51 -1.01
CA ARG A 466 11.00 -13.82 -2.09
C ARG A 466 10.42 -12.48 -1.63
N GLU A 467 10.17 -11.62 -2.61
CA GLU A 467 9.49 -10.35 -2.40
C GLU A 467 7.98 -10.54 -2.22
N PHE A 468 7.40 -9.71 -1.35
CA PHE A 468 5.95 -9.60 -1.13
C PHE A 468 5.52 -8.16 -1.37
N ALA A 469 4.42 -7.95 -2.09
CA ALA A 469 3.96 -6.60 -2.44
C ALA A 469 3.57 -5.73 -1.23
N ASN A 470 3.16 -6.37 -0.14
CA ASN A 470 2.73 -5.76 1.11
C ASN A 470 3.84 -5.75 2.19
N VAL A 471 5.07 -6.13 1.85
CA VAL A 471 6.21 -6.15 2.79
C VAL A 471 7.21 -5.07 2.40
N THR A 472 7.61 -4.28 3.38
CA THR A 472 8.68 -3.29 3.31
C THR A 472 9.84 -3.81 4.15
N PHE A 473 10.97 -4.14 3.53
CA PHE A 473 12.12 -4.68 4.24
C PHE A 473 13.26 -3.66 4.33
N PHE A 474 13.84 -3.52 5.53
CA PHE A 474 15.04 -2.75 5.84
C PHE A 474 16.05 -3.66 6.55
N GLY A 475 17.09 -4.08 5.85
CA GLY A 475 18.23 -4.79 6.43
C GLY A 475 19.31 -3.80 6.83
N ALA A 476 19.89 -3.95 8.02
CA ALA A 476 20.92 -3.03 8.52
C ALA A 476 22.21 -3.04 7.68
N SER A 477 22.58 -4.18 7.07
CA SER A 477 23.78 -4.32 6.26
C SER A 477 23.58 -5.32 5.12
N GLN A 478 24.51 -5.30 4.15
CA GLN A 478 24.61 -6.33 3.12
C GLN A 478 25.06 -7.68 3.69
N GLU A 479 24.88 -8.77 2.94
CA GLU A 479 25.26 -10.14 3.32
C GLU A 479 26.75 -10.28 3.74
N ASP A 480 27.63 -9.43 3.21
CA ASP A 480 29.08 -9.41 3.47
C ASP A 480 29.55 -8.21 4.32
N GLU A 481 28.63 -7.49 4.96
CA GLU A 481 28.89 -6.29 5.75
C GLU A 481 28.39 -6.39 7.20
N PHE A 482 29.05 -5.65 8.11
CA PHE A 482 28.70 -5.61 9.53
C PHE A 482 27.78 -4.43 9.87
N ALA A 483 26.80 -4.67 10.72
CA ALA A 483 26.03 -3.62 11.37
C ALA A 483 26.89 -2.90 12.42
N MET A 484 26.89 -1.57 12.40
CA MET A 484 27.69 -0.76 13.33
C MET A 484 26.93 -0.43 14.60
N GLU A 485 27.61 -0.63 15.73
CA GLU A 485 27.20 -0.13 17.04
C GLU A 485 27.82 1.24 17.32
N GLN A 486 27.05 2.19 17.83
CA GLN A 486 27.51 3.51 18.26
C GLN A 486 26.94 3.89 19.62
N ASP A 487 27.63 4.80 20.31
CA ASP A 487 27.11 5.42 21.54
C ASP A 487 26.22 6.61 21.16
N PHE A 488 24.94 6.51 21.52
CA PHE A 488 24.01 7.63 21.45
C PHE A 488 23.53 7.93 22.87
N GLU A 489 23.91 9.09 23.39
CA GLU A 489 23.55 9.56 24.74
C GLU A 489 24.00 8.65 25.89
N GLY A 490 25.12 7.95 25.74
CA GLY A 490 25.65 7.04 26.76
C GLY A 490 25.04 5.63 26.70
N GLU A 491 24.22 5.35 25.69
CA GLU A 491 23.70 4.01 25.41
C GLU A 491 24.28 3.50 24.09
N GLN A 492 24.76 2.25 24.12
CA GLN A 492 25.21 1.55 22.92
C GLN A 492 24.00 1.08 22.12
N GLN A 493 23.96 1.34 20.82
CA GLN A 493 22.83 1.02 19.93
C GLN A 493 23.31 0.75 18.50
N GLY A 494 22.53 -0.04 17.76
CA GLY A 494 22.68 -0.26 16.33
C GLY A 494 22.34 1.01 15.54
N LEU A 495 23.25 1.42 14.64
CA LEU A 495 23.06 2.62 13.82
C LEU A 495 21.79 2.55 12.96
N ALA A 496 21.48 1.37 12.40
CA ALA A 496 20.31 1.19 11.55
C ALA A 496 19.01 1.30 12.36
N SER A 497 18.94 0.64 13.51
CA SER A 497 17.79 0.75 14.44
C SER A 497 17.52 2.18 14.87
N TYR A 498 18.59 2.91 15.25
CA TYR A 498 18.50 4.30 15.65
C TYR A 498 17.98 5.22 14.53
N VAL A 499 18.53 5.07 13.32
CA VAL A 499 18.07 5.83 12.16
C VAL A 499 16.62 5.48 11.83
N PHE A 500 16.27 4.21 11.81
CA PHE A 500 14.93 3.76 11.47
C PHE A 500 13.86 4.32 12.42
N ALA A 501 14.08 4.24 13.73
CA ALA A 501 13.18 4.79 14.75
C ALA A 501 12.92 6.30 14.56
N ARG A 502 13.96 7.07 14.21
CA ARG A 502 13.83 8.50 13.87
C ARG A 502 13.06 8.73 12.58
N GLY A 503 13.30 7.88 11.59
CA GLY A 503 12.57 7.90 10.32
C GLY A 503 11.07 7.82 10.58
N MET A 504 10.65 6.78 11.30
CA MET A 504 9.25 6.50 11.66
C MET A 504 8.58 7.62 12.47
N THR A 505 9.32 8.27 13.37
CA THR A 505 8.80 9.38 14.20
C THR A 505 8.70 10.72 13.45
N GLY A 506 8.97 10.74 12.14
CA GLY A 506 8.76 11.89 11.27
C GLY A 506 10.02 12.56 10.74
N SER A 507 11.19 11.95 10.88
CA SER A 507 12.42 12.45 10.24
C SER A 507 12.53 12.01 8.78
N ALA A 508 11.84 10.92 8.43
CA ALA A 508 11.74 10.46 7.05
C ALA A 508 10.65 11.18 6.24
N ASP A 509 9.81 12.01 6.85
CA ASP A 509 8.86 12.88 6.13
C ASP A 509 9.64 14.00 5.44
N LEU A 510 10.23 13.67 4.27
CA LEU A 510 11.23 14.51 3.59
C LEU A 510 10.57 15.70 2.91
N ASN A 511 9.34 15.53 2.43
CA ASN A 511 8.57 16.57 1.76
C ASN A 511 7.64 17.37 2.71
N GLY A 512 7.54 16.98 3.99
CA GLY A 512 6.78 17.67 5.02
C GLY A 512 5.26 17.49 4.89
N ASP A 513 4.81 16.38 4.31
CA ASP A 513 3.40 16.12 4.04
C ASP A 513 2.59 15.53 5.18
N GLY A 514 3.26 15.18 6.28
CA GLY A 514 2.60 14.56 7.42
C GLY A 514 2.39 13.05 7.27
N TYR A 515 2.95 12.43 6.24
CA TYR A 515 3.05 11.00 6.03
C TYR A 515 4.52 10.61 5.78
N ILE A 516 4.80 9.33 5.91
CA ILE A 516 6.10 8.74 5.57
C ILE A 516 5.79 7.63 4.58
N THR A 517 6.28 7.79 3.35
CA THR A 517 6.17 6.78 2.31
C THR A 517 7.28 5.74 2.42
N GLN A 518 7.12 4.61 1.73
CA GLN A 518 8.17 3.58 1.64
C GLN A 518 9.49 4.15 1.11
N ARG A 519 9.40 4.92 0.01
CA ARG A 519 10.58 5.50 -0.64
C ARG A 519 11.28 6.53 0.23
N GLU A 520 10.51 7.33 0.96
CA GLU A 520 11.02 8.29 1.93
C GLU A 520 11.75 7.64 3.09
N LEU A 521 11.14 6.63 3.71
CA LEU A 521 11.75 5.88 4.81
C LEU A 521 13.08 5.24 4.37
N PHE A 522 13.12 4.67 3.17
CA PHE A 522 14.32 4.05 2.63
C PHE A 522 15.39 5.08 2.26
N ALA A 523 15.04 6.16 1.56
CA ALA A 523 15.99 7.21 1.19
C ALA A 523 16.59 7.89 2.43
N TYR A 524 15.76 8.18 3.43
CA TYR A 524 16.22 8.69 4.72
C TYR A 524 17.15 7.68 5.43
N GLY A 525 16.77 6.40 5.43
CA GLY A 525 17.59 5.31 5.98
C GLY A 525 18.96 5.20 5.33
N ASP A 526 18.99 5.07 4.01
CA ASP A 526 20.21 4.92 3.22
C ASP A 526 21.13 6.12 3.42
N GLN A 527 20.60 7.34 3.30
CA GLN A 527 21.38 8.56 3.50
C GLN A 527 22.03 8.62 4.89
N ASN A 528 21.25 8.38 5.95
CA ASN A 528 21.75 8.59 7.31
C ASN A 528 22.66 7.45 7.78
N VAL A 529 22.31 6.19 7.47
CA VAL A 529 23.20 5.05 7.79
C VAL A 529 24.51 5.16 7.01
N PHE A 530 24.46 5.51 5.72
CA PHE A 530 25.66 5.70 4.91
C PHE A 530 26.54 6.84 5.42
N HIS A 531 25.97 8.02 5.69
CA HIS A 531 26.78 9.15 6.17
C HIS A 531 27.31 8.96 7.58
N MET A 532 26.51 8.45 8.52
CA MET A 532 26.92 8.27 9.92
C MET A 532 27.90 7.10 10.09
N SER A 533 27.88 6.11 9.19
CA SER A 533 28.89 5.05 9.15
C SER A 533 30.18 5.49 8.44
N ALA A 534 30.20 6.67 7.80
CA ALA A 534 31.23 7.09 6.86
C ALA A 534 31.41 6.10 5.69
N GLY A 535 30.29 5.58 5.17
CA GLY A 535 30.23 4.64 4.05
C GLY A 535 30.62 3.21 4.41
N ARG A 536 30.69 2.87 5.70
CA ARG A 536 31.10 1.53 6.19
C ARG A 536 29.94 0.55 6.36
N GLN A 537 28.71 1.05 6.35
CA GLN A 537 27.50 0.26 6.48
C GLN A 537 26.52 0.67 5.40
N ASN A 538 26.05 -0.31 4.63
CA ASN A 538 25.13 -0.11 3.53
C ASN A 538 23.84 -0.89 3.78
N PRO A 539 22.74 -0.21 4.11
CA PRO A 539 21.47 -0.89 4.33
C PRO A 539 20.95 -1.54 3.04
N GLN A 540 20.12 -2.56 3.21
CA GLN A 540 19.41 -3.24 2.14
C GLN A 540 17.92 -2.96 2.20
N PHE A 541 17.30 -2.84 1.03
CA PHE A 541 15.88 -2.49 0.89
C PHE A 541 15.20 -3.45 -0.08
N TYR A 542 14.04 -3.97 0.32
CA TYR A 542 13.13 -4.69 -0.58
C TYR A 542 11.72 -4.09 -0.54
N PRO A 543 11.14 -3.73 -1.71
CA PRO A 543 11.82 -3.61 -3.01
C PRO A 543 12.95 -2.55 -2.96
N ALA A 544 13.86 -2.58 -3.93
CA ALA A 544 14.91 -1.57 -4.02
C ALA A 544 14.34 -0.13 -4.08
N ILE A 545 15.07 0.87 -3.61
CA ILE A 545 14.63 2.27 -3.54
C ILE A 545 14.08 2.78 -4.88
N GLU A 546 14.74 2.48 -5.99
CA GLU A 546 14.30 2.90 -7.34
C GLU A 546 12.94 2.29 -7.75
N ALA A 547 12.66 1.08 -7.27
CA ALA A 547 11.43 0.34 -7.50
C ALA A 547 10.35 0.61 -6.43
N SER A 548 10.69 1.33 -5.36
CA SER A 548 9.77 1.65 -4.27
C SER A 548 8.75 2.71 -4.68
N SER A 549 7.51 2.56 -4.19
CA SER A 549 6.42 3.44 -4.57
C SER A 549 6.51 4.78 -3.84
N PRO A 550 6.55 5.92 -4.55
CA PRO A 550 6.52 7.24 -3.94
C PRO A 550 5.12 7.61 -3.39
N GLY A 551 4.09 6.80 -3.68
CA GLY A 551 2.71 7.03 -3.22
C GLY A 551 2.23 6.07 -2.13
N LEU A 552 3.02 5.04 -1.78
CA LEU A 552 2.65 4.10 -0.72
C LEU A 552 2.99 4.71 0.64
N ALA A 553 2.02 5.41 1.24
CA ALA A 553 2.11 5.89 2.61
C ALA A 553 2.17 4.70 3.58
N LEU A 554 3.24 4.60 4.35
CA LEU A 554 3.44 3.56 5.36
C LEU A 554 2.96 4.02 6.73
N LEU A 555 3.28 5.26 7.10
CA LEU A 555 3.02 5.81 8.42
C LEU A 555 2.52 7.24 8.29
N ARG A 556 1.76 7.69 9.29
CA ARG A 556 1.48 9.11 9.49
C ARG A 556 2.61 9.70 10.32
N SER A 557 3.19 10.80 9.86
CA SER A 557 4.26 11.50 10.58
C SER A 557 3.71 12.08 11.87
N ALA A 558 4.38 11.81 13.00
CA ALA A 558 3.94 12.32 14.30
C ALA A 558 4.04 13.87 14.39
N LYS A 559 4.82 14.51 13.50
CA LYS A 559 4.83 15.97 13.30
C LYS A 559 3.52 16.54 12.75
N ALA A 560 2.64 15.70 12.19
CA ALA A 560 1.40 16.15 11.57
C ALA A 560 0.34 16.65 12.58
N ASP A 561 0.40 16.18 13.83
CA ASP A 561 -0.56 16.45 14.91
C ASP A 561 0.04 17.17 16.14
N ALA A 562 1.37 17.23 16.25
CA ALA A 562 2.04 17.83 17.40
C ALA A 562 2.22 19.35 17.24
N THR A 563 1.83 20.11 18.25
CA THR A 563 2.20 21.54 18.42
C THR A 563 3.61 21.72 18.98
N GLY A 564 4.40 20.64 19.05
CA GLY A 564 5.77 20.61 19.55
C GLY A 564 6.63 19.61 18.77
N ASP A 565 7.93 19.85 18.76
CA ASP A 565 8.91 19.03 18.05
C ASP A 565 9.12 17.69 18.78
N LEU A 566 8.51 16.62 18.29
CA LEU A 566 8.71 15.26 18.82
C LEU A 566 10.14 14.73 18.61
N THR A 567 10.94 15.40 17.77
CA THR A 567 12.38 15.11 17.65
C THR A 567 13.19 15.71 18.80
N ALA A 568 12.60 16.53 19.68
CA ALA A 568 13.30 17.12 20.82
C ALA A 568 13.79 16.09 21.86
N HIS A 569 13.24 14.87 21.85
CA HIS A 569 13.72 13.73 22.65
C HIS A 569 14.88 12.96 22.00
N TRP A 570 15.29 13.33 20.79
CA TRP A 570 16.25 12.61 19.97
C TRP A 570 17.27 13.61 19.37
N LEU A 571 18.54 13.61 19.83
CA LEU A 571 19.62 14.51 19.36
C LEU A 571 19.61 14.80 17.85
N PRO A 572 19.83 16.04 17.36
CA PRO A 572 19.96 16.26 15.91
C PRO A 572 21.06 15.38 15.31
N LEU A 573 20.84 14.87 14.08
CA LEU A 573 21.86 14.13 13.34
C LEU A 573 23.17 14.94 13.32
N PRO A 574 24.34 14.32 13.56
CA PRO A 574 25.60 15.03 13.51
C PRO A 574 25.71 15.76 12.17
N LYS A 575 26.03 17.07 12.19
CA LYS A 575 26.33 17.79 10.95
C LYS A 575 27.44 17.02 10.24
N ALA A 576 27.17 16.58 9.02
CA ALA A 576 28.15 15.90 8.17
C ALA A 576 29.48 16.66 8.22
N VAL A 577 30.60 15.94 8.26
CA VAL A 577 31.95 16.49 8.24
C VAL A 577 32.15 17.23 6.90
N GLN A 578 31.66 18.45 6.81
CA GLN A 578 32.13 19.50 5.92
C GLN A 578 33.22 20.24 6.67
N ASP A 579 34.43 19.68 6.68
CA ASP A 579 35.68 20.44 6.73
C ASP A 579 36.85 19.45 6.83
N ASP A 580 37.36 19.03 5.67
CA ASP A 580 38.80 18.78 5.52
C ASP A 580 39.31 19.47 4.23
N GLY A 581 38.64 20.56 3.85
CA GLY A 581 38.97 21.43 2.75
C GLY A 581 39.84 22.63 3.16
N GLY A 582 41.05 22.37 3.67
CA GLY A 582 42.18 23.29 3.52
C GLY A 582 42.67 24.04 4.76
N THR A 583 43.88 23.73 5.22
CA THR A 583 45.07 24.60 5.01
C THR A 583 46.35 23.97 5.61
N ARG A 584 47.38 23.89 4.75
CA ARG A 584 48.83 23.64 4.97
C ARG A 584 49.33 22.23 5.24
#